data_AF-A0A7V0MMI7-F1
#
_entry.id   AF-A0A7V0MMI7-F1
#
_cell.length_a   1.000
_cell.length_b   1.000
_cell.length_c   1.000
_cell.angle_alpha   90.00
_cell.angle_beta   90.00
_cell.angle_gamma   90.00
#
_symmetry.space_group_name_H-M   'P 1'
#
loop_
_entity.id
_entity.type
_entity.pdbx_description
1 polymer ?
#
loop_
_entity_poly.entity_id
_entity_poly.type
_entity_poly.pdbx_seq_one_letter_code
_entity_poly.pdbx_strand_id
1 'polypeptide(L)'
;MPTSLLSQIDKKSDSSQSVLNAILGNVGTFVVFRVGIDDATKLQPMFYPYFRDLDIKELPNWQAYVRIRMERKVIPPFNIETIMDGAACDNEVAERIRERSRRRHAKPAKQVEDEIAKMLEFINNIDWEE
;
A
#
# COMPACT_ATOMS: atom_id res chain seq x y z
N MET A 1 11.59 -9.86 -13.38
CA MET A 1 10.76 -9.80 -12.15
C MET A 1 9.93 -8.53 -12.22
N PRO A 2 8.59 -8.55 -12.19
CA PRO A 2 7.83 -7.31 -12.22
C PRO A 2 8.01 -6.61 -10.86
N THR A 3 8.79 -5.53 -10.85
CA THR A 3 9.16 -4.74 -9.66
C THR A 3 8.10 -3.72 -9.24
N SER A 4 6.95 -3.68 -9.90
CA SER A 4 5.87 -2.74 -9.58
C SER A 4 4.95 -3.35 -8.52
N LEU A 5 4.86 -2.68 -7.37
CA LEU A 5 3.94 -3.03 -6.28
C LEU A 5 2.47 -2.84 -6.71
N LEU A 6 2.18 -1.86 -7.58
CA LEU A 6 0.83 -1.70 -8.15
C LEU A 6 0.47 -2.83 -9.12
N SER A 7 1.43 -3.36 -9.87
CA SER A 7 1.19 -4.50 -10.78
C SER A 7 0.72 -5.76 -10.04
N GLN A 8 1.04 -5.90 -8.76
CA GLN A 8 0.55 -7.01 -7.94
C GLN A 8 -0.94 -6.87 -7.59
N ILE A 9 -1.45 -5.64 -7.49
CA ILE A 9 -2.89 -5.36 -7.30
C ILE A 9 -3.63 -5.52 -8.63
N ASP A 10 -2.97 -5.24 -9.74
CA ASP A 10 -3.56 -5.22 -11.09
C ASP A 10 -3.80 -6.61 -11.71
N LYS A 11 -3.17 -7.66 -11.16
CA LYS A 11 -3.04 -8.95 -11.86
C LYS A 11 -4.27 -9.86 -11.84
N LYS A 12 -5.48 -9.40 -11.48
CA LYS A 12 -6.62 -10.31 -11.39
C LYS A 12 -8.02 -9.73 -11.65
N SER A 13 -8.20 -8.82 -12.61
CA SER A 13 -9.47 -8.60 -13.33
C SER A 13 -9.43 -7.31 -14.16
N ASP A 14 -10.20 -7.21 -15.25
CA ASP A 14 -10.50 -5.93 -15.93
C ASP A 14 -11.15 -4.87 -15.00
N SER A 15 -11.53 -5.25 -13.77
CA SER A 15 -12.00 -4.37 -12.70
C SER A 15 -10.91 -3.85 -11.76
N SER A 16 -9.65 -4.30 -11.88
CA SER A 16 -8.55 -3.93 -10.97
C SER A 16 -8.16 -2.45 -11.09
N GLN A 17 -8.20 -1.90 -12.31
CA GLN A 17 -8.00 -0.47 -12.57
C GLN A 17 -9.07 0.39 -11.86
N SER A 18 -10.30 -0.12 -11.79
CA SER A 18 -11.43 0.56 -11.14
C SER A 18 -11.24 0.61 -9.62
N VAL A 19 -10.82 -0.51 -9.01
CA VAL A 19 -10.56 -0.58 -7.56
C VAL A 19 -9.41 0.33 -7.17
N LEU A 20 -8.33 0.34 -7.95
CA LEU A 20 -7.18 1.19 -7.67
C LEU A 20 -7.55 2.68 -7.73
N ASN A 21 -8.30 3.08 -8.75
CA ASN A 21 -8.79 4.45 -8.86
C ASN A 21 -9.75 4.81 -7.71
N ALA A 22 -10.60 3.87 -7.28
CA ALA A 22 -11.50 4.08 -6.14
C ALA A 22 -10.74 4.27 -4.82
N ILE A 23 -9.65 3.52 -4.62
CA ILE A 23 -8.77 3.68 -3.45
C ILE A 23 -8.05 5.04 -3.52
N LEU A 24 -7.41 5.36 -4.65
CA LEU A 24 -6.68 6.62 -4.81
C LEU A 24 -7.59 7.84 -4.66
N GLY A 25 -8.84 7.78 -5.09
CA GLY A 25 -9.81 8.88 -4.94
C GLY A 25 -10.23 9.14 -3.48
N ASN A 26 -10.23 8.10 -2.64
CA ASN A 26 -10.73 8.18 -1.26
C ASN A 26 -9.63 8.38 -0.22
N VAL A 27 -8.39 8.05 -0.54
CA VAL A 27 -7.26 8.20 0.39
C VAL A 27 -6.96 9.69 0.64
N GLY A 28 -7.02 10.10 1.91
CA GLY A 28 -6.77 11.49 2.31
C GLY A 28 -5.30 11.85 2.49
N THR A 29 -4.43 10.84 2.66
CA THR A 29 -3.01 11.03 2.95
C THR A 29 -2.16 10.07 2.12
N PHE A 30 -1.18 10.60 1.41
CA PHE A 30 -0.20 9.87 0.62
C PHE A 30 1.20 10.09 1.19
N VAL A 31 1.97 9.01 1.30
CA VAL A 31 3.41 9.05 1.57
C VAL A 31 4.06 8.18 0.48
N VAL A 32 4.83 8.81 -0.40
CA VAL A 32 5.41 8.15 -1.58
C VAL A 32 6.92 8.28 -1.53
N PHE A 33 7.58 7.14 -1.40
CA PHE A 33 9.02 6.99 -1.57
C PHE A 33 9.37 6.85 -3.06
N ARG A 34 10.65 6.72 -3.36
CA ARG A 34 11.11 6.41 -4.72
C ARG A 34 10.39 5.18 -5.29
N VAL A 35 9.78 5.33 -6.46
CA VAL A 35 9.11 4.24 -7.21
C VAL A 35 9.60 4.15 -8.65
N GLY A 36 9.18 3.10 -9.37
CA GLY A 36 9.46 2.93 -10.79
C GLY A 36 8.66 3.88 -11.69
N ILE A 37 9.04 3.96 -12.97
CA ILE A 37 8.45 4.88 -13.97
C ILE A 37 6.93 4.68 -14.07
N ASP A 38 6.48 3.42 -14.20
CA ASP A 38 5.06 3.11 -14.39
C ASP A 38 4.20 3.50 -13.18
N ASP A 39 4.75 3.36 -11.97
CA ASP A 39 4.06 3.71 -10.73
C ASP A 39 4.06 5.23 -10.50
N ALA A 40 5.15 5.91 -10.87
CA ALA A 40 5.27 7.36 -10.77
C ALA A 40 4.21 8.08 -11.62
N THR A 41 3.98 7.61 -12.86
CA THR A 41 2.94 8.14 -13.75
C THR A 41 1.54 8.00 -13.14
N LYS A 42 1.26 6.89 -12.46
CA LYS A 42 -0.05 6.66 -11.81
C LYS A 42 -0.25 7.51 -10.55
N LEU A 43 0.82 7.82 -9.83
CA LEU A 43 0.78 8.58 -8.57
C LEU A 43 0.86 10.11 -8.78
N GLN A 44 1.47 10.57 -9.87
CA GLN A 44 1.66 12.00 -10.20
C GLN A 44 0.37 12.85 -10.09
N PRO A 45 -0.82 12.39 -10.53
CA PRO A 45 -2.06 13.18 -10.41
C PRO A 45 -2.40 13.55 -8.96
N MET A 46 -1.96 12.76 -7.98
CA MET A 46 -2.17 13.05 -6.57
C MET A 46 -1.29 14.18 -6.05
N PHE A 47 -0.25 14.58 -6.77
CA PHE A 47 0.68 15.62 -6.35
C PHE A 47 0.68 16.85 -7.27
N TYR A 48 -0.14 16.83 -8.33
CA TYR A 48 -0.30 17.97 -9.23
C TYR A 48 -0.83 19.22 -8.50
N PRO A 49 -0.33 20.43 -8.81
CA PRO A 49 0.72 20.77 -9.78
C PRO A 49 2.15 20.80 -9.23
N TYR A 50 2.36 20.36 -7.99
CA TYR A 50 3.60 20.59 -7.24
C TYR A 50 4.76 19.68 -7.66
N PHE A 51 4.46 18.40 -7.92
CA PHE A 51 5.45 17.41 -8.32
C PHE A 51 5.08 16.75 -9.64
N ARG A 52 6.13 16.42 -10.42
CA ARG A 52 6.06 15.66 -11.66
C ARG A 52 6.40 14.19 -11.38
N ASP A 53 6.07 13.34 -12.34
CA ASP A 53 6.46 11.94 -12.39
C ASP A 53 7.98 11.73 -12.24
N LEU A 54 8.78 12.60 -12.88
CA LEU A 54 10.23 12.56 -12.79
C LEU A 54 10.74 12.81 -11.36
N ASP A 55 10.13 13.76 -10.64
CA ASP A 55 10.52 14.10 -9.26
C ASP A 55 10.32 12.89 -8.34
N ILE A 56 9.21 12.17 -8.50
CA ILE A 56 8.89 10.97 -7.71
C ILE A 56 9.89 9.83 -8.01
N LYS A 57 10.30 9.67 -9.27
CA LYS A 57 11.26 8.64 -9.70
C LYS A 57 12.68 8.93 -9.18
N GLU A 58 13.04 10.20 -9.11
CA GLU A 58 14.38 10.67 -8.73
C GLU A 58 14.50 10.97 -7.23
N LEU A 59 13.46 10.71 -6.44
CA LEU A 59 13.50 10.80 -4.98
C LEU A 59 14.76 10.10 -4.41
N PRO A 60 15.58 10.82 -3.63
CA PRO A 60 16.70 10.23 -2.92
C PRO A 60 16.24 9.11 -1.97
N ASN A 61 17.16 8.20 -1.67
CA ASN A 61 16.90 7.20 -0.63
C ASN A 61 16.60 7.90 0.70
N TRP A 62 15.68 7.33 1.47
CA TRP A 62 15.23 7.88 2.76
C TRP A 62 14.45 9.19 2.64
N GLN A 63 14.02 9.59 1.45
CA GLN A 63 13.12 10.71 1.25
C GLN A 63 11.78 10.25 0.70
N ALA A 64 10.74 10.98 1.06
CA ALA A 64 9.39 10.75 0.55
C ALA A 64 8.64 12.06 0.33
N TYR A 65 7.73 12.06 -0.64
CA TYR A 65 6.73 13.11 -0.78
C TYR A 65 5.47 12.76 -0.02
N VAL A 66 4.96 13.74 0.72
CA VAL A 66 3.80 13.62 1.57
C VAL A 66 2.73 14.60 1.11
N ARG A 67 1.54 14.07 0.86
CA ARG A 67 0.31 14.87 0.76
C ARG A 67 -0.58 14.44 1.90
N ILE A 68 -0.97 15.37 2.76
CA ILE A 68 -1.83 15.09 3.91
C ILE A 68 -3.02 16.05 3.91
N ARG A 69 -4.21 15.53 4.22
CA ARG A 69 -5.36 16.37 4.57
C ARG A 69 -5.42 16.54 6.08
N MET A 70 -5.34 17.79 6.54
CA MET A 70 -5.49 18.15 7.95
C MET A 70 -6.56 19.24 8.09
N GLU A 71 -7.49 19.04 9.05
CA GLU A 71 -8.41 20.07 9.56
C GLU A 71 -9.04 21.01 8.52
N ARG A 72 -9.64 20.43 7.47
CA ARG A 72 -10.32 21.17 6.36
C ARG A 72 -9.42 22.13 5.57
N LYS A 73 -8.11 22.18 5.83
CA LYS A 73 -7.14 22.97 5.06
C LYS A 73 -6.43 22.11 4.04
N VAL A 74 -6.22 22.67 2.85
CA VAL A 74 -5.39 22.05 1.82
C VAL A 74 -3.95 22.45 2.12
N ILE A 75 -3.16 21.49 2.60
CA ILE A 75 -1.72 21.66 2.79
C ILE A 75 -1.04 21.29 1.46
N PRO A 76 -0.19 22.17 0.89
CA PRO A 76 0.64 21.81 -0.25
C PRO A 76 1.48 20.58 0.07
N PRO A 77 1.64 19.63 -0.86
CA PRO A 77 2.54 18.51 -0.67
C PRO A 77 3.96 18.97 -0.31
N PHE A 78 4.62 18.23 0.58
CA PHE A 78 5.97 18.53 1.05
C PHE A 78 6.82 17.27 1.12
N ASN A 79 8.15 17.42 1.14
CA ASN A 79 9.07 16.31 1.30
C ASN A 79 9.39 16.06 2.78
N ILE A 80 9.63 14.80 3.11
CA ILE A 80 10.17 14.37 4.40
C ILE A 80 11.46 13.59 4.19
N GLU A 81 12.31 13.60 5.20
CA GLU A 81 13.45 12.71 5.33
C GLU A 81 13.18 11.73 6.46
N THR A 82 13.40 10.45 6.20
CA THR A 82 13.25 9.40 7.19
C THR A 82 14.57 9.17 7.90
N ILE A 83 14.47 8.96 9.21
CA ILE A 83 15.62 8.63 10.04
C ILE A 83 15.74 7.11 10.02
N MET A 84 16.86 6.59 9.54
CA MET A 84 17.18 5.19 9.74
C MET A 84 17.59 5.00 11.20
N ASP A 85 16.89 4.12 11.92
CA ASP A 85 17.36 3.68 13.22
C ASP A 85 18.69 2.94 13.02
N GLY A 86 19.77 3.51 13.54
CA GLY A 86 21.12 2.94 13.48
C GLY A 86 21.33 1.77 14.44
N ALA A 87 20.29 1.37 15.19
CA ALA A 87 20.35 0.19 16.04
C ALA A 87 20.67 -1.06 15.21
N ALA A 88 21.66 -1.83 15.67
CA ALA A 88 21.94 -3.13 15.10
C ALA A 88 20.68 -4.01 15.18
N CYS A 89 20.31 -4.63 14.06
CA CYS A 89 19.20 -5.57 14.04
C CYS A 89 19.59 -6.79 14.88
N ASP A 90 19.04 -6.89 16.09
CA ASP A 90 19.21 -8.07 16.93
C ASP A 90 18.22 -9.14 16.45
N ASN A 91 18.78 -10.18 15.81
CA ASN A 91 18.01 -11.30 15.28
C ASN A 91 17.23 -12.04 16.39
N GLU A 92 17.73 -12.07 17.63
CA GLU A 92 17.05 -12.72 18.75
C GLU A 92 15.82 -11.92 19.18
N VAL A 93 15.95 -10.59 19.24
CA VAL A 93 14.81 -9.69 19.49
C VAL A 93 13.78 -9.79 18.36
N ALA A 94 14.23 -9.85 17.10
CA ALA A 94 13.35 -9.97 15.95
C ALA A 94 12.54 -11.28 15.99
N GLU A 95 13.18 -12.42 16.28
CA GLU A 95 12.47 -13.70 16.42
C GLU A 95 11.50 -13.70 17.60
N ARG A 96 11.89 -13.12 18.74
CA ARG A 96 10.97 -12.98 19.89
C ARG A 96 9.74 -12.14 19.55
N ILE A 97 9.90 -11.06 18.78
CA ILE A 97 8.77 -10.24 18.32
C ILE A 97 7.88 -11.04 17.35
N ARG A 98 8.48 -11.77 16.41
CA ARG A 98 7.74 -12.63 15.46
C ARG A 98 6.93 -13.69 16.18
N GLU A 99 7.53 -14.39 17.14
CA GLU A 99 6.85 -15.44 17.91
C GLU A 99 5.69 -14.88 18.73
N ARG A 100 5.91 -13.75 19.43
CA ARG A 100 4.84 -13.06 20.17
C ARG A 100 3.69 -12.62 19.28
N SER A 101 4.00 -12.06 18.11
CA SER A 101 2.99 -11.64 17.14
C SER A 101 2.20 -12.84 16.60
N ARG A 102 2.88 -13.92 16.21
CA ARG A 102 2.24 -15.16 15.77
C ARG A 102 1.32 -15.74 16.84
N ARG A 103 1.78 -15.80 18.09
CA ARG A 103 0.97 -16.32 19.20
C ARG A 103 -0.30 -15.50 19.45
N ARG A 104 -0.25 -14.19 19.22
CA ARG A 104 -1.39 -13.29 19.51
C ARG A 104 -2.33 -13.12 18.33
N HIS A 105 -1.81 -13.13 17.10
CA HIS A 105 -2.56 -12.70 15.91
C HIS A 105 -2.59 -13.74 14.78
N ALA A 106 -1.69 -14.73 14.77
CA ALA A 106 -1.72 -15.73 13.70
C ALA A 106 -2.82 -16.76 13.93
N LYS A 107 -3.46 -17.17 12.83
CA LYS A 107 -4.33 -18.33 12.76
C LYS A 107 -3.63 -19.45 11.99
N PRO A 108 -3.91 -20.73 12.30
CA PRO A 108 -3.45 -21.86 11.48
C PRO A 108 -3.90 -21.70 10.03
N ALA A 109 -2.99 -21.94 9.08
CA ALA A 109 -3.26 -21.77 7.64
C ALA A 109 -4.52 -22.54 7.20
N LYS A 110 -4.65 -23.79 7.65
CA LYS A 110 -5.83 -24.63 7.37
C LYS A 110 -7.14 -24.01 7.82
N GLN A 111 -7.17 -23.36 9.00
CA GLN A 111 -8.38 -22.68 9.47
C GLN A 111 -8.75 -21.49 8.59
N VAL A 112 -7.74 -20.74 8.13
CA VAL A 112 -7.95 -19.61 7.22
C VAL A 112 -8.43 -20.11 5.85
N GLU A 113 -7.86 -21.19 5.34
CA GLU A 113 -8.28 -21.83 4.09
C GLU A 113 -9.73 -22.34 4.17
N ASP A 114 -10.10 -23.00 5.27
CA ASP A 114 -11.47 -23.47 5.51
C ASP A 114 -12.46 -22.29 5.64
N GLU A 115 -12.08 -21.20 6.32
CA GLU A 115 -12.87 -19.95 6.42
C GLU A 115 -13.08 -19.32 5.03
N ILE A 116 -12.01 -19.22 4.23
CA ILE A 116 -12.06 -18.68 2.86
C ILE A 116 -12.94 -19.56 1.96
N ALA A 117 -12.79 -20.89 2.03
CA ALA A 117 -13.58 -21.81 1.22
C ALA A 117 -15.08 -21.68 1.51
N LYS A 118 -15.47 -21.62 2.79
CA LYS A 118 -16.86 -21.38 3.21
C LYS A 118 -17.37 -20.03 2.74
N MET A 119 -16.55 -18.98 2.81
CA MET A 119 -16.94 -17.65 2.34
C MET A 119 -17.15 -17.63 0.82
N LEU A 120 -16.30 -18.33 0.05
CA LEU A 120 -16.46 -18.46 -1.40
C LEU A 120 -17.71 -19.26 -1.78
N GLU A 121 -18.01 -20.35 -1.06
CA GLU A 121 -19.27 -21.10 -1.23
C GLU A 121 -20.49 -20.22 -0.93
N PHE A 122 -20.44 -19.42 0.13
CA PHE A 122 -21.50 -18.46 0.46
C PHE A 122 -21.70 -17.44 -0.66
N ILE A 123 -20.63 -16.78 -1.13
CA ILE A 123 -20.71 -15.77 -2.21
C ILE A 123 -21.29 -16.35 -3.50
N ASN A 124 -20.95 -17.59 -3.84
CA ASN A 124 -21.44 -18.26 -5.05
C ASN A 124 -22.92 -18.67 -4.96
N ASN A 125 -23.45 -18.84 -3.74
CA ASN A 125 -24.84 -19.20 -3.49
C ASN A 125 -25.73 -17.97 -3.18
N ILE A 126 -25.17 -16.75 -3.23
CA ILE A 126 -25.97 -15.52 -3.18
C ILE A 126 -26.51 -15.26 -4.58
N ASP A 127 -27.83 -15.28 -4.73
CA ASP A 127 -28.49 -14.76 -5.92
C ASP A 127 -28.38 -13.23 -5.90
N TRP A 128 -27.60 -12.68 -6.83
CA TRP A 128 -27.33 -11.26 -6.94
C TRP A 128 -28.36 -10.50 -7.80
N GLU A 129 -29.52 -11.09 -8.07
CA GLU A 129 -30.63 -10.41 -8.76
C GLU A 129 -31.74 -9.99 -7.79
N GLU A 130 -31.68 -8.71 -7.38
CA GLU A 130 -32.82 -7.80 -7.18
C GLU A 130 -32.42 -6.37 -7.58
#